data_AF-A0A1B1UFM5-F1
#
_entry.id   AF-A0A1B1UFM5-F1
#
_cell.length_a   1.000
_cell.length_b   1.000
_cell.length_c   1.000
_cell.angle_alpha   90.00
_cell.angle_beta   90.00
_cell.angle_gamma   90.00
#
_symmetry.space_group_name_H-M   'P 1'
#
loop_
_entity.id
_entity.type
_entity.pdbx_description
1 polymer ?
#
loop_
_entity_poly.entity_id
_entity_poly.type
_entity_poly.pdbx_seq_one_letter_code
_entity_poly.pdbx_strand_id
1 'polypeptide(L)'
;MAQPSTYEQYLLELINAERAKVGAQPLAFDGDLNEASEDHSQWMIGTDTFSHTGSGGSTAGQRMTAAGYAFTGSWSWGENIAWATTRSPAGLQDEVLLLHTNLMNSSGHRANILNANYREVGLGFEVGDYGGRDSAFITEDFARSGSSVYLTGVAFDDKDGDRFYDVGEELGGLTLTAVSSTGATYTTTTYGSGGYDLALPPASYTVTFSGAGIQTTSMQTTIGSKNVKLDLIDPATSGGSQPPPSEPPPPASNVIAGTASGETLSGTAGADTIQGLGGDDRLYGQSGNDRLEGGSGRDYLYGSTGDDTLIGGNGNDRLYGGAGRDVLTGGANQDSFVFDTSLGAWNIDKITDFSTVDDTIRLDNAIFKAFGWNGTMPSSAFYTGAAAHDSTDRIIYNSDTGALSYDPDGTGSAAAVQFAELSTKLALTSYDFLII
;
A
#
# COMPACT_ATOMS: atom_id res chain seq x y z
N MET A 1 -10.08 -28.35 3.05
CA MET A 1 -9.87 -26.90 3.02
C MET A 1 -8.60 -26.64 2.27
N ALA A 2 -8.69 -25.80 1.24
CA ALA A 2 -7.53 -25.34 0.49
C ALA A 2 -6.53 -24.65 1.43
N GLN A 3 -5.27 -24.63 1.03
CA GLN A 3 -4.22 -23.87 1.70
C GLN A 3 -3.83 -22.75 0.75
N PRO A 4 -3.44 -21.57 1.25
CA PRO A 4 -3.06 -20.49 0.36
C PRO A 4 -1.84 -20.93 -0.45
N SER A 5 -1.89 -20.67 -1.75
CA SER A 5 -0.68 -20.64 -2.57
C SER A 5 0.29 -19.57 -2.04
N THR A 6 1.55 -19.63 -2.49
CA THR A 6 2.54 -18.60 -2.15
C THR A 6 2.06 -17.19 -2.51
N TYR A 7 1.44 -17.01 -3.68
CA TYR A 7 1.00 -15.70 -4.15
C TYR A 7 -0.18 -15.16 -3.34
N GLU A 8 -1.09 -16.04 -2.91
CA GLU A 8 -2.20 -15.69 -2.01
C GLU A 8 -1.69 -15.36 -0.61
N GLN A 9 -0.67 -16.09 -0.13
CA GLN A 9 -0.02 -15.76 1.13
C GLN A 9 0.69 -14.40 1.05
N TYR A 10 1.39 -14.11 -0.04
CA TYR A 10 2.01 -12.81 -0.28
C TYR A 10 0.95 -11.69 -0.29
N LEU A 11 -0.18 -11.90 -0.97
CA LEU A 11 -1.31 -10.97 -0.95
C LEU A 11 -1.87 -10.75 0.46
N LEU A 12 -2.01 -11.81 1.26
CA LEU A 12 -2.44 -11.71 2.66
C LEU A 12 -1.49 -10.84 3.48
N GLU A 13 -0.20 -10.95 3.25
CA GLU A 13 0.81 -10.15 3.93
C GLU A 13 0.74 -8.66 3.53
N LEU A 14 0.52 -8.36 2.24
CA LEU A 14 0.25 -6.99 1.77
C LEU A 14 -0.99 -6.39 2.45
N ILE A 15 -2.10 -7.14 2.45
CA ILE A 15 -3.36 -6.75 3.12
C ILE A 15 -3.13 -6.48 4.61
N ASN A 16 -2.41 -7.38 5.30
CA ASN A 16 -2.16 -7.24 6.73
C ASN A 16 -1.20 -6.09 7.06
N ALA A 17 -0.27 -5.76 6.17
CA ALA A 17 0.58 -4.57 6.29
C ALA A 17 -0.27 -3.28 6.22
N GLU A 18 -1.18 -3.16 5.25
CA GLU A 18 -2.09 -2.01 5.13
C GLU A 18 -3.01 -1.87 6.35
N ARG A 19 -3.53 -2.99 6.85
CA ARG A 19 -4.36 -3.02 8.05
C ARG A 19 -3.59 -2.56 9.30
N ALA A 20 -2.31 -2.91 9.40
CA ALA A 20 -1.46 -2.47 10.50
C ALA A 20 -1.26 -0.96 10.52
N LYS A 21 -1.09 -0.31 9.35
CA LYS A 21 -0.96 1.16 9.21
C LYS A 21 -2.13 1.93 9.84
N VAL A 22 -3.33 1.33 9.84
CA VAL A 22 -4.55 1.94 10.41
C VAL A 22 -4.98 1.35 11.75
N GLY A 23 -4.19 0.47 12.35
CA GLY A 23 -4.50 -0.19 13.62
C GLY A 23 -5.66 -1.19 13.56
N ALA A 24 -6.01 -1.67 12.35
CA ALA A 24 -6.92 -2.79 12.17
C ALA A 24 -6.23 -4.11 12.55
N GLN A 25 -7.01 -5.08 13.03
CA GLN A 25 -6.46 -6.41 13.37
C GLN A 25 -6.07 -7.16 12.08
N PRO A 26 -5.03 -8.00 12.10
CA PRO A 26 -4.71 -8.85 10.95
C PRO A 26 -5.87 -9.80 10.66
N LEU A 27 -6.00 -10.18 9.38
CA LEU A 27 -6.88 -11.22 8.92
C LEU A 27 -6.14 -12.56 9.00
N ALA A 28 -6.86 -13.59 9.44
CA ALA A 28 -6.43 -14.97 9.31
C ALA A 28 -6.94 -15.52 7.97
N PHE A 29 -6.18 -16.45 7.39
CA PHE A 29 -6.65 -17.19 6.22
C PHE A 29 -7.82 -18.10 6.61
N ASP A 30 -8.82 -18.25 5.72
CA ASP A 30 -9.88 -19.24 5.88
C ASP A 30 -10.07 -20.03 4.58
N GLY A 31 -10.03 -21.36 4.69
CA GLY A 31 -10.05 -22.23 3.53
C GLY A 31 -11.39 -22.34 2.82
N ASP A 32 -12.52 -22.09 3.49
CA ASP A 32 -13.85 -22.11 2.85
C ASP A 32 -14.06 -20.78 2.09
N LEU A 33 -13.62 -19.66 2.65
CA LEU A 33 -13.59 -18.38 1.93
C LEU A 33 -12.66 -18.46 0.72
N ASN A 34 -11.52 -19.14 0.84
CA ASN A 34 -10.55 -19.28 -0.24
C ASN A 34 -11.13 -20.07 -1.41
N GLU A 35 -11.77 -21.21 -1.12
CA GLU A 35 -12.44 -22.03 -2.14
C GLU A 35 -13.51 -21.20 -2.89
N ALA A 36 -14.30 -20.40 -2.17
CA ALA A 36 -15.27 -19.50 -2.81
C ALA A 36 -14.61 -18.42 -3.70
N SER A 37 -13.45 -17.92 -3.29
CA SER A 37 -12.71 -16.88 -4.01
C SER A 37 -12.04 -17.43 -5.27
N GLU A 38 -11.35 -18.56 -5.17
CA GLU A 38 -10.73 -19.28 -6.29
C GLU A 38 -11.77 -19.64 -7.35
N ASP A 39 -12.87 -20.27 -6.93
CA ASP A 39 -13.98 -20.66 -7.83
C ASP A 39 -14.55 -19.44 -8.58
N HIS A 40 -14.67 -18.29 -7.91
CA HIS A 40 -15.19 -17.08 -8.51
C HIS A 40 -14.20 -16.43 -9.49
N SER A 41 -12.91 -16.40 -9.15
CA SER A 41 -11.84 -15.95 -10.05
C SER A 41 -11.77 -16.83 -11.30
N GLN A 42 -11.78 -18.16 -11.15
CA GLN A 42 -11.80 -19.11 -12.26
C GLN A 42 -13.06 -18.97 -13.11
N TRP A 43 -14.22 -18.73 -12.49
CA TRP A 43 -15.47 -18.51 -13.20
C TRP A 43 -15.43 -17.23 -14.04
N MET A 44 -14.90 -16.13 -13.50
CA MET A 44 -14.74 -14.86 -14.23
C MET A 44 -13.86 -15.03 -15.48
N ILE A 45 -12.70 -15.70 -15.32
CA ILE A 45 -11.80 -16.05 -16.43
C ILE A 45 -12.53 -16.92 -17.45
N GLY A 46 -13.09 -18.05 -17.01
CA GLY A 46 -13.68 -19.06 -17.91
C GLY A 46 -14.96 -18.61 -18.63
N THR A 47 -15.61 -17.54 -18.16
CA THR A 47 -16.82 -16.98 -18.77
C THR A 47 -16.61 -15.62 -19.42
N ASP A 48 -15.36 -15.14 -19.46
CA ASP A 48 -15.00 -13.82 -19.99
C ASP A 48 -15.88 -12.69 -19.41
N THR A 49 -16.12 -12.78 -18.09
CA THR A 49 -16.99 -11.88 -17.33
C THR A 49 -16.25 -11.27 -16.14
N PHE A 50 -16.55 -10.02 -15.79
CA PHE A 50 -16.04 -9.37 -14.58
C PHE A 50 -17.22 -8.84 -13.75
N SER A 51 -17.55 -9.53 -12.64
CA SER A 51 -18.73 -9.19 -11.83
C SER A 51 -18.66 -9.78 -10.43
N HIS A 52 -19.18 -9.05 -9.44
CA HIS A 52 -19.48 -9.60 -8.11
C HIS A 52 -20.61 -10.65 -8.13
N THR A 53 -21.49 -10.59 -9.15
CA THR A 53 -22.59 -11.54 -9.32
C THR A 53 -22.07 -12.75 -10.08
N GLY A 54 -21.96 -13.88 -9.38
CA GLY A 54 -21.40 -15.10 -9.92
C GLY A 54 -22.41 -15.97 -10.66
N SER A 55 -21.99 -17.22 -10.93
CA SER A 55 -22.81 -18.23 -11.61
C SER A 55 -24.22 -18.34 -11.01
N GLY A 56 -25.24 -18.39 -11.89
CA GLY A 56 -26.64 -18.49 -11.49
C GLY A 56 -27.21 -17.24 -10.77
N GLY A 57 -26.50 -16.11 -10.78
CA GLY A 57 -26.91 -14.89 -10.07
C GLY A 57 -26.52 -14.89 -8.59
N SER A 58 -25.53 -15.71 -8.20
CA SER A 58 -25.09 -15.84 -6.81
C SER A 58 -24.38 -14.58 -6.30
N THR A 59 -24.62 -14.23 -5.04
CA THR A 59 -23.83 -13.22 -4.33
C THR A 59 -22.57 -13.84 -3.69
N ALA A 60 -21.57 -13.03 -3.36
CA ALA A 60 -20.36 -13.50 -2.67
C ALA A 60 -20.68 -14.26 -1.37
N GLY A 61 -21.53 -13.70 -0.50
CA GLY A 61 -21.96 -14.41 0.72
C GLY A 61 -22.66 -15.76 0.46
N GLN A 62 -23.38 -15.92 -0.66
CA GLN A 62 -23.95 -17.21 -1.06
C GLN A 62 -22.87 -18.20 -1.50
N ARG A 63 -21.84 -17.74 -2.22
CA ARG A 63 -20.68 -18.56 -2.60
C ARG A 63 -19.88 -19.00 -1.37
N MET A 64 -19.55 -18.08 -0.47
CA MET A 64 -18.90 -18.38 0.82
C MET A 64 -19.70 -19.42 1.63
N THR A 65 -21.03 -19.25 1.73
CA THR A 65 -21.89 -20.24 2.42
C THR A 65 -21.88 -21.61 1.73
N ALA A 66 -21.87 -21.61 0.39
CA ALA A 66 -21.86 -22.85 -0.39
C ALA A 66 -20.52 -23.60 -0.26
N ALA A 67 -19.41 -22.88 -0.09
CA ALA A 67 -18.09 -23.44 0.20
C ALA A 67 -17.95 -23.98 1.64
N GLY A 68 -18.91 -23.68 2.52
CA GLY A 68 -18.96 -24.22 3.89
C GLY A 68 -18.86 -23.16 4.99
N TYR A 69 -18.59 -21.91 4.63
CA TYR A 69 -18.34 -20.86 5.61
C TYR A 69 -19.57 -20.52 6.45
N ALA A 70 -19.41 -20.54 7.77
CA ALA A 70 -20.48 -20.29 8.73
C ALA A 70 -20.36 -18.89 9.37
N PHE A 71 -21.12 -17.93 8.84
CA PHE A 71 -21.19 -16.58 9.40
C PHE A 71 -21.73 -16.56 10.82
N THR A 72 -21.17 -15.72 11.70
CA THR A 72 -21.75 -15.44 13.02
C THR A 72 -21.78 -13.95 13.33
N GLY A 73 -22.81 -13.51 14.07
CA GLY A 73 -23.07 -12.09 14.33
C GLY A 73 -23.83 -11.40 13.18
N SER A 74 -24.05 -10.09 13.29
CA SER A 74 -24.68 -9.32 12.23
C SER A 74 -23.77 -9.24 10.99
N TRP A 75 -24.32 -9.65 9.85
CA TRP A 75 -23.68 -9.78 8.54
C TRP A 75 -22.76 -8.60 8.18
N SER A 76 -21.46 -8.85 8.21
CA SER A 76 -20.47 -8.04 7.53
C SER A 76 -19.53 -9.01 6.84
N TRP A 77 -19.88 -9.35 5.60
CA TRP A 77 -18.96 -9.90 4.61
C TRP A 77 -18.63 -8.79 3.60
N GLY A 78 -17.54 -8.94 2.86
CA GLY A 78 -17.14 -8.04 1.79
C GLY A 78 -16.50 -8.84 0.68
N GLU A 79 -16.57 -8.33 -0.54
CA GLU A 79 -15.86 -8.89 -1.68
C GLU A 79 -15.15 -7.75 -2.42
N ASN A 80 -13.89 -7.97 -2.73
CA ASN A 80 -13.17 -7.20 -3.74
C ASN A 80 -12.85 -8.11 -4.93
N ILE A 81 -12.92 -7.55 -6.13
CA ILE A 81 -12.44 -8.22 -7.34
C ILE A 81 -11.55 -7.26 -8.12
N ALA A 82 -10.46 -7.78 -8.68
CA ALA A 82 -9.57 -7.05 -9.58
C ALA A 82 -9.01 -7.98 -10.64
N TRP A 83 -8.63 -7.41 -11.78
CA TRP A 83 -7.88 -8.13 -12.79
C TRP A 83 -6.92 -7.20 -13.52
N ALA A 84 -5.86 -7.77 -14.06
CA ALA A 84 -4.86 -7.09 -14.87
C ALA A 84 -4.27 -8.08 -15.87
N THR A 85 -3.80 -7.59 -17.02
CA THR A 85 -3.04 -8.42 -17.96
C THR A 85 -1.68 -8.77 -17.35
N THR A 86 -1.27 -10.04 -17.43
CA THR A 86 0.02 -10.48 -16.90
C THR A 86 1.18 -9.92 -17.73
N ARG A 87 2.26 -9.52 -17.07
CA ARG A 87 3.50 -9.08 -17.69
C ARG A 87 4.46 -10.26 -17.88
N SER A 88 5.43 -10.08 -18.78
CA SER A 88 6.53 -11.03 -19.02
C SER A 88 7.84 -10.34 -18.61
N PRO A 89 8.82 -11.04 -18.00
CA PRO A 89 8.93 -12.50 -17.81
C PRO A 89 8.34 -13.02 -16.48
N ALA A 90 8.44 -14.34 -16.25
CA ALA A 90 7.71 -15.07 -15.21
C ALA A 90 8.08 -14.69 -13.76
N GLY A 91 7.07 -14.25 -13.01
CA GLY A 91 7.05 -14.07 -11.57
C GLY A 91 5.76 -13.33 -11.22
N LEU A 92 4.75 -14.03 -10.68
CA LEU A 92 3.40 -13.46 -10.51
C LEU A 92 3.29 -12.50 -9.31
N GLN A 93 4.40 -12.27 -8.60
CA GLN A 93 4.48 -11.37 -7.46
C GLN A 93 4.17 -9.92 -7.87
N ASP A 94 4.68 -9.52 -9.04
CA ASP A 94 4.43 -8.22 -9.65
C ASP A 94 2.94 -8.01 -9.99
N GLU A 95 2.26 -9.06 -10.46
CA GLU A 95 0.81 -9.04 -10.71
C GLU A 95 0.02 -8.94 -9.41
N VAL A 96 0.40 -9.70 -8.38
CA VAL A 96 -0.24 -9.63 -7.06
C VAL A 96 -0.13 -8.23 -6.48
N LEU A 97 1.07 -7.64 -6.51
CA LEU A 97 1.32 -6.30 -5.99
C LEU A 97 0.55 -5.24 -6.78
N LEU A 98 0.57 -5.31 -8.11
CA LEU A 98 -0.21 -4.40 -8.96
C LEU A 98 -1.70 -4.45 -8.65
N LEU A 99 -2.26 -5.65 -8.54
CA LEU A 99 -3.68 -5.83 -8.26
C LEU A 99 -4.05 -5.33 -6.86
N HIS A 100 -3.23 -5.63 -5.85
CA HIS A 100 -3.42 -5.12 -4.49
C HIS A 100 -3.38 -3.59 -4.45
N THR A 101 -2.40 -2.96 -5.10
CA THR A 101 -2.29 -1.50 -5.20
C THR A 101 -3.52 -0.89 -5.87
N ASN A 102 -4.01 -1.49 -6.96
CA ASN A 102 -5.24 -1.05 -7.63
C ASN A 102 -6.46 -1.13 -6.72
N LEU A 103 -6.57 -2.18 -5.91
CA LEU A 103 -7.63 -2.30 -4.90
C LEU A 103 -7.49 -1.21 -3.82
N MET A 104 -6.28 -0.93 -3.34
CA MET A 104 -6.02 0.13 -2.37
C MET A 104 -6.29 1.54 -2.93
N ASN A 105 -6.14 1.76 -4.23
CA ASN A 105 -6.45 3.04 -4.88
C ASN A 105 -7.95 3.26 -5.10
N SER A 106 -8.76 2.20 -5.05
CA SER A 106 -10.22 2.28 -5.11
C SER A 106 -10.83 2.47 -3.73
N SER A 107 -11.56 3.57 -3.51
CA SER A 107 -12.15 3.90 -2.20
C SER A 107 -13.09 2.81 -1.65
N GLY A 108 -13.85 2.14 -2.53
CA GLY A 108 -14.75 1.05 -2.14
C GLY A 108 -14.00 -0.22 -1.76
N HIS A 109 -12.99 -0.60 -2.54
CA HIS A 109 -12.21 -1.81 -2.27
C HIS A 109 -11.32 -1.65 -1.03
N ARG A 110 -10.63 -0.51 -0.93
CA ARG A 110 -9.86 -0.10 0.25
C ARG A 110 -10.71 -0.12 1.52
N ALA A 111 -11.97 0.29 1.45
CA ALA A 111 -12.86 0.25 2.61
C ALA A 111 -13.10 -1.18 3.11
N ASN A 112 -13.16 -2.18 2.22
CA ASN A 112 -13.23 -3.59 2.62
C ASN A 112 -11.91 -4.06 3.25
N ILE A 113 -10.77 -3.81 2.59
CA ILE A 113 -9.43 -4.20 3.07
C ILE A 113 -9.16 -3.67 4.48
N LEU A 114 -9.51 -2.41 4.75
CA LEU A 114 -9.25 -1.74 6.03
C LEU A 114 -10.36 -1.94 7.08
N ASN A 115 -11.42 -2.67 6.77
CA ASN A 115 -12.54 -2.85 7.69
C ASN A 115 -12.13 -3.72 8.89
N ALA A 116 -12.09 -3.09 10.07
CA ALA A 116 -11.67 -3.73 11.31
C ALA A 116 -12.66 -4.79 11.84
N ASN A 117 -13.86 -4.91 11.26
CA ASN A 117 -14.85 -5.91 11.66
C ASN A 117 -14.54 -7.32 11.11
N TYR A 118 -13.85 -7.40 9.98
CA TYR A 118 -13.42 -8.67 9.41
C TYR A 118 -12.29 -9.29 10.24
N ARG A 119 -12.28 -10.63 10.29
CA ARG A 119 -11.28 -11.44 11.00
C ARG A 119 -10.63 -12.49 10.11
N GLU A 120 -11.34 -12.91 9.08
CA GLU A 120 -10.91 -13.96 8.16
C GLU A 120 -10.99 -13.45 6.72
N VAL A 121 -10.19 -14.04 5.85
CA VAL A 121 -10.18 -13.75 4.42
C VAL A 121 -9.87 -15.00 3.60
N GLY A 122 -10.54 -15.12 2.47
CA GLY A 122 -10.16 -15.99 1.36
C GLY A 122 -9.61 -15.15 0.21
N LEU A 123 -8.60 -15.66 -0.49
CA LEU A 123 -7.88 -14.94 -1.52
C LEU A 123 -7.74 -15.85 -2.74
N GLY A 124 -8.54 -15.64 -3.78
CA GLY A 124 -8.51 -16.44 -4.99
C GLY A 124 -7.66 -15.77 -6.06
N PHE A 125 -6.35 -16.06 -6.09
CA PHE A 125 -5.45 -15.55 -7.12
C PHE A 125 -5.33 -16.54 -8.27
N GLU A 126 -5.85 -16.17 -9.44
CA GLU A 126 -5.93 -17.06 -10.59
C GLU A 126 -5.40 -16.41 -11.86
N VAL A 127 -4.82 -17.22 -12.75
CA VAL A 127 -4.34 -16.76 -14.06
C VAL A 127 -5.00 -17.51 -15.19
N GLY A 128 -5.29 -16.82 -16.28
CA GLY A 128 -5.84 -17.44 -17.49
C GLY A 128 -6.10 -16.46 -18.61
N ASP A 129 -6.66 -16.99 -19.71
CA ASP A 129 -7.05 -16.20 -20.87
C ASP A 129 -8.36 -15.45 -20.58
N TYR A 130 -8.32 -14.12 -20.64
CA TYR A 130 -9.47 -13.23 -20.49
C TYR A 130 -9.47 -12.22 -21.63
N GLY A 131 -10.53 -12.22 -22.43
CA GLY A 131 -10.64 -11.38 -23.63
C GLY A 131 -9.50 -11.59 -24.66
N GLY A 132 -8.87 -12.76 -24.70
CA GLY A 132 -7.73 -13.07 -25.58
C GLY A 132 -6.38 -12.59 -25.06
N ARG A 133 -6.25 -12.37 -23.75
CA ARG A 133 -5.04 -11.88 -23.08
C ARG A 133 -4.77 -12.71 -21.84
N ASP A 134 -3.51 -13.10 -21.66
CA ASP A 134 -3.05 -13.66 -20.39
C ASP A 134 -3.28 -12.63 -19.28
N SER A 135 -4.04 -13.03 -18.27
CA SER A 135 -4.56 -12.13 -17.23
C SER A 135 -4.49 -12.80 -15.86
N ALA A 136 -4.22 -11.99 -14.83
CA ALA A 136 -4.30 -12.36 -13.43
C ALA A 136 -5.56 -11.74 -12.82
N PHE A 137 -6.24 -12.53 -11.98
CA PHE A 137 -7.46 -12.18 -11.27
C PHE A 137 -7.23 -12.37 -9.78
N ILE A 138 -7.82 -11.47 -8.99
CA ILE A 138 -7.93 -11.61 -7.54
C ILE A 138 -9.41 -11.46 -7.18
N THR A 139 -9.87 -12.37 -6.33
CA THR A 139 -11.08 -12.22 -5.52
C THR A 139 -10.67 -12.24 -4.05
N GLU A 140 -11.04 -11.22 -3.28
CA GLU A 140 -10.82 -11.17 -1.82
C GLU A 140 -12.16 -11.25 -1.11
N ASP A 141 -12.44 -12.39 -0.47
CA ASP A 141 -13.65 -12.62 0.31
C ASP A 141 -13.39 -12.42 1.80
N PHE A 142 -13.90 -11.32 2.34
CA PHE A 142 -13.73 -10.96 3.75
C PHE A 142 -14.91 -11.39 4.58
N ALA A 143 -14.66 -11.97 5.75
CA ALA A 143 -15.74 -12.33 6.65
C ALA A 143 -15.30 -12.44 8.12
N ARG A 144 -16.25 -12.91 8.94
CA ARG A 144 -16.03 -13.26 10.33
C ARG A 144 -16.86 -14.46 10.75
N SER A 145 -16.18 -15.46 11.29
CA SER A 145 -16.74 -16.64 11.92
C SER A 145 -16.62 -16.50 13.44
N GLY A 146 -17.56 -17.12 14.14
CA GLY A 146 -17.63 -17.20 15.60
C GLY A 146 -17.24 -15.95 16.42
N SER A 147 -16.80 -16.25 17.63
CA SER A 147 -16.08 -15.32 18.52
C SER A 147 -14.57 -15.57 18.54
N SER A 148 -14.10 -16.56 17.77
CA SER A 148 -12.70 -16.98 17.69
C SER A 148 -11.76 -15.82 17.38
N VAL A 149 -10.60 -15.86 18.02
CA VAL A 149 -9.50 -14.93 17.80
C VAL A 149 -8.31 -15.77 17.37
N TYR A 150 -7.67 -15.34 16.30
CA TYR A 150 -6.58 -16.08 15.68
C TYR A 150 -5.24 -15.44 16.04
N LEU A 151 -4.29 -16.29 16.41
CA LEU A 151 -2.88 -16.00 16.18
C LEU A 151 -2.60 -16.38 14.73
N THR A 152 -2.12 -15.45 13.94
CA THR A 152 -1.79 -15.66 12.52
C THR A 152 -0.41 -15.06 12.22
N GLY A 153 0.17 -15.42 11.09
CA GLY A 153 1.44 -14.86 10.63
C GLY A 153 2.09 -15.77 9.61
N VAL A 154 3.35 -15.49 9.35
CA VAL A 154 4.18 -16.24 8.41
C VAL A 154 5.46 -16.72 9.08
N ALA A 155 6.00 -17.82 8.57
CA ALA A 155 7.36 -18.24 8.82
C ALA A 155 8.15 -18.22 7.51
N PHE A 156 9.28 -17.52 7.49
CA PHE A 156 10.09 -17.35 6.28
C PHE A 156 11.58 -17.18 6.60
N ASP A 157 12.41 -17.50 5.60
CA ASP A 157 13.86 -17.27 5.57
C ASP A 157 14.10 -15.95 4.84
N ASP A 158 14.49 -14.92 5.60
CA ASP A 158 14.73 -13.54 5.14
C ASP A 158 16.01 -13.49 4.31
N LYS A 159 15.89 -13.80 3.01
CA LYS A 159 17.03 -14.01 2.10
C LYS A 159 17.65 -12.72 1.64
N ASP A 160 16.86 -11.66 1.55
CA ASP A 160 17.31 -10.35 1.12
C ASP A 160 17.52 -9.35 2.27
N GLY A 161 17.09 -9.70 3.49
CA GLY A 161 17.33 -8.93 4.70
C GLY A 161 16.31 -7.82 4.95
N ASP A 162 15.20 -7.79 4.20
CA ASP A 162 14.15 -6.79 4.34
C ASP A 162 13.17 -7.10 5.50
N ARG A 163 13.20 -8.35 6.00
CA ARG A 163 12.36 -8.86 7.09
C ARG A 163 10.86 -8.89 6.77
N PHE A 164 10.52 -8.93 5.49
CA PHE A 164 9.19 -9.16 4.97
C PHE A 164 9.12 -10.51 4.28
N TYR A 165 7.90 -10.99 4.09
CA TYR A 165 7.69 -12.25 3.41
C TYR A 165 7.68 -12.02 1.90
N ASP A 166 8.57 -12.70 1.20
CA ASP A 166 8.56 -12.78 -0.26
C ASP A 166 8.27 -14.17 -0.81
N VAL A 167 7.78 -14.18 -2.05
CA VAL A 167 7.58 -15.41 -2.82
C VAL A 167 8.91 -16.15 -2.94
N GLY A 168 8.96 -17.39 -2.46
CA GLY A 168 10.18 -18.20 -2.44
C GLY A 168 10.98 -18.16 -1.14
N GLU A 169 10.53 -17.44 -0.10
CA GLU A 169 11.13 -17.42 1.23
C GLU A 169 10.45 -18.35 2.24
N GLU A 170 9.46 -19.11 1.80
CA GLU A 170 8.50 -19.75 2.68
C GLU A 170 9.09 -20.89 3.50
N LEU A 171 8.80 -20.92 4.80
CA LEU A 171 9.14 -22.03 5.69
C LEU A 171 7.89 -22.84 6.04
N GLY A 172 7.52 -23.73 5.12
CA GLY A 172 6.40 -24.64 5.30
C GLY A 172 6.70 -25.88 6.14
N GLY A 173 5.67 -26.42 6.79
CA GLY A 173 5.78 -27.66 7.58
C GLY A 173 6.36 -27.50 8.98
N LEU A 174 6.54 -26.27 9.47
CA LEU A 174 6.99 -25.99 10.83
C LEU A 174 5.87 -26.23 11.82
N THR A 175 6.15 -26.95 12.90
CA THR A 175 5.21 -27.13 14.01
C THR A 175 5.21 -25.89 14.91
N LEU A 176 4.05 -25.26 15.05
CA LEU A 176 3.77 -24.28 16.08
C LEU A 176 3.15 -24.95 17.30
N THR A 177 3.68 -24.64 18.48
CA THR A 177 3.10 -25.02 19.77
C THR A 177 2.91 -23.79 20.64
N ALA A 178 1.66 -23.39 20.87
CA ALA A 178 1.30 -22.31 21.78
C ALA A 178 0.90 -22.88 23.15
N VAL A 179 1.67 -22.56 24.18
CA VAL A 179 1.39 -22.96 25.58
C VAL A 179 0.93 -21.75 26.36
N SER A 180 -0.30 -21.77 26.88
CA SER A 180 -0.84 -20.68 27.69
C SER A 180 -0.13 -20.57 29.05
N SER A 181 -0.28 -19.43 29.71
CA SER A 181 0.18 -19.23 31.09
C SER A 181 -0.42 -20.21 32.11
N THR A 182 -1.52 -20.89 31.76
CA THR A 182 -2.18 -21.93 32.56
C THR A 182 -1.74 -23.35 32.18
N GLY A 183 -0.87 -23.51 31.18
CA GLY A 183 -0.35 -24.78 30.69
C GLY A 183 -1.20 -25.46 29.60
N ALA A 184 -2.26 -24.81 29.11
CA ALA A 184 -3.05 -25.34 27.99
C ALA A 184 -2.23 -25.24 26.69
N THR A 185 -2.18 -26.32 25.92
CA THR A 185 -1.34 -26.42 24.72
C THR A 185 -2.20 -26.51 23.46
N TYR A 186 -1.84 -25.74 22.46
CA TYR A 186 -2.48 -25.68 21.14
C TYR A 186 -1.41 -25.79 20.07
N THR A 187 -1.71 -26.49 18.97
CA THR A 187 -0.71 -26.74 17.92
C THR A 187 -1.30 -26.54 16.54
N THR A 188 -0.49 -25.98 15.63
CA THR A 188 -0.76 -25.93 14.19
C THR A 188 0.54 -26.20 13.43
N THR A 189 0.49 -26.24 12.12
CA THR A 189 1.65 -26.34 11.24
C THR A 189 1.60 -25.23 10.20
N THR A 190 2.74 -24.66 9.84
CA THR A 190 2.79 -23.69 8.74
C THR A 190 2.42 -24.37 7.42
N TYR A 191 1.67 -23.64 6.60
CA TYR A 191 1.28 -24.00 5.25
C TYR A 191 2.51 -24.18 4.36
N GLY A 192 2.36 -24.80 3.18
CA GLY A 192 3.45 -24.89 2.20
C GLY A 192 4.01 -23.50 1.84
N SER A 193 3.14 -22.49 1.86
CA SER A 193 3.44 -21.08 1.66
C SER A 193 3.97 -20.36 2.92
N GLY A 194 4.26 -21.06 4.02
CA GLY A 194 4.85 -20.48 5.24
C GLY A 194 3.86 -19.77 6.17
N GLY A 195 2.66 -19.42 5.70
CA GLY A 195 1.59 -18.87 6.51
C GLY A 195 1.05 -19.83 7.57
N TYR A 196 0.35 -19.30 8.56
CA TYR A 196 -0.41 -20.09 9.52
C TYR A 196 -1.51 -19.28 10.19
N ASP A 197 -2.47 -20.00 10.75
CA ASP A 197 -3.39 -19.47 11.75
C ASP A 197 -3.70 -20.53 12.82
N LEU A 198 -4.03 -20.04 14.00
CA LEU A 198 -4.34 -20.85 15.17
C LEU A 198 -5.36 -20.10 16.04
N ALA A 199 -6.56 -20.64 16.14
CA ALA A 199 -7.57 -20.14 17.06
C ALA A 199 -7.12 -20.32 18.52
N LEU A 200 -7.03 -19.22 19.27
CA LEU A 200 -6.59 -19.23 20.66
C LEU A 200 -7.58 -18.48 21.57
N PRO A 201 -7.95 -19.04 22.72
CA PRO A 201 -8.65 -18.28 23.76
C PRO A 201 -7.82 -17.10 24.29
N PRO A 202 -8.45 -16.10 24.93
CA PRO A 202 -7.71 -14.99 25.52
C PRO A 202 -6.80 -15.44 26.67
N ALA A 203 -5.48 -15.31 26.47
CA ALA A 203 -4.43 -15.59 27.45
C ALA A 203 -3.08 -15.09 26.94
N SER A 204 -2.06 -15.14 27.79
CA SER A 204 -0.66 -15.03 27.36
C SER A 204 -0.12 -16.40 27.00
N TYR A 205 0.66 -16.47 25.92
CA TYR A 205 1.18 -17.69 25.33
C TYR A 205 2.69 -17.62 25.10
N THR A 206 3.37 -18.71 25.39
CA THR A 206 4.67 -19.03 24.81
C THR A 206 4.43 -19.82 23.53
N VAL A 207 4.75 -19.24 22.39
CA VAL A 207 4.62 -19.86 21.06
C VAL A 207 5.98 -20.37 20.63
N THR A 208 6.10 -21.66 20.37
CA THR A 208 7.34 -22.31 19.95
C THR A 208 7.20 -22.84 18.54
N PHE A 209 8.12 -22.42 17.67
CA PHE A 209 8.27 -22.89 16.30
C PHE A 209 9.37 -23.94 16.28
N SER A 210 9.10 -25.08 15.67
CA SER A 210 10.05 -26.19 15.58
C SER A 210 9.85 -26.97 14.29
N GLY A 211 10.94 -27.46 13.70
CA GLY A 211 10.88 -28.20 12.44
C GLY A 211 12.27 -28.38 11.85
N ALA A 212 12.35 -29.02 10.70
CA ALA A 212 13.59 -29.06 9.92
C ALA A 212 13.89 -27.67 9.35
N GLY A 213 15.17 -27.32 9.22
CA GLY A 213 15.59 -26.07 8.58
C GLY A 213 15.79 -24.89 9.54
N ILE A 214 15.13 -24.86 10.69
CA ILE A 214 15.20 -23.75 11.64
C ILE A 214 15.80 -24.13 12.99
N GLN A 215 16.33 -23.13 13.72
CA GLN A 215 16.51 -23.27 15.16
C GLN A 215 15.16 -23.18 15.86
N THR A 216 14.90 -24.09 16.81
CA THR A 216 13.69 -24.00 17.66
C THR A 216 13.65 -22.65 18.35
N THR A 217 12.59 -21.89 18.06
CA THR A 217 12.46 -20.49 18.48
C THR A 217 11.16 -20.31 19.25
N SER A 218 11.24 -19.66 20.41
CA SER A 218 10.08 -19.39 21.26
C SER A 218 9.87 -17.89 21.42
N MET A 219 8.63 -17.45 21.25
CA MET A 219 8.19 -16.06 21.34
C MET A 219 7.01 -15.94 22.32
N GLN A 220 6.88 -14.78 22.96
CA GLN A 220 5.74 -14.49 23.84
C GLN A 220 4.72 -13.66 23.09
N THR A 221 3.44 -13.99 23.24
CA THR A 221 2.34 -13.16 22.73
C THR A 221 1.15 -13.17 23.70
N THR A 222 0.23 -12.23 23.55
CA THR A 222 -1.02 -12.20 24.32
C THR A 222 -2.20 -12.07 23.38
N ILE A 223 -3.13 -13.01 23.50
CA ILE A 223 -4.37 -13.03 22.75
C ILE A 223 -5.46 -12.35 23.58
N GLY A 224 -6.13 -11.38 22.97
CA GLY A 224 -7.23 -10.63 23.56
C GLY A 224 -8.53 -10.88 22.80
N SER A 225 -9.19 -9.79 22.39
CA SER A 225 -10.43 -9.82 21.60
C SER A 225 -10.24 -9.60 20.10
N LYS A 226 -9.00 -9.39 19.66
CA LYS A 226 -8.59 -9.13 18.28
C LYS A 226 -7.53 -10.14 17.85
N ASN A 227 -7.52 -10.48 16.57
CA ASN A 227 -6.46 -11.29 15.99
C ASN A 227 -5.10 -10.65 16.25
N VAL A 228 -4.07 -11.49 16.32
CA VAL A 228 -2.69 -11.07 16.59
C VAL A 228 -1.80 -11.67 15.52
N LYS A 229 -0.92 -10.84 14.94
CA LYS A 229 0.11 -11.27 14.01
C LYS A 229 1.37 -11.62 14.78
N LEU A 230 2.02 -12.73 14.45
CA LEU A 230 3.31 -13.12 15.00
C LEU A 230 4.13 -13.84 13.93
N ASP A 231 5.13 -13.19 13.38
CA ASP A 231 5.93 -13.82 12.33
C ASP A 231 7.16 -14.50 12.94
N LEU A 232 7.57 -15.62 12.34
CA LEU A 232 8.90 -16.18 12.53
C LEU A 232 9.78 -15.77 11.36
N ILE A 233 10.85 -15.06 11.68
CA ILE A 233 11.91 -14.73 10.73
C ILE A 233 13.10 -15.61 11.10
N ASP A 234 13.46 -16.58 10.26
CA ASP A 234 14.61 -17.46 10.53
C ASP A 234 15.93 -16.71 10.26
N PRO A 235 16.84 -16.57 11.25
CA PRO A 235 18.09 -15.85 11.08
C PRO A 235 19.22 -16.68 10.45
N ALA A 236 18.97 -17.88 9.93
CA ALA A 236 20.02 -18.80 9.50
C ALA A 236 20.84 -18.34 8.28
N THR A 237 20.50 -17.20 7.68
CA THR A 237 21.27 -16.49 6.64
C THR A 237 21.65 -15.04 7.02
N SER A 238 21.01 -14.41 8.00
CA SER A 238 21.28 -13.03 8.41
C SER A 238 22.34 -12.95 9.52
N GLY A 239 23.60 -12.88 9.10
CA GLY A 239 24.72 -12.57 9.98
C GLY A 239 24.61 -11.19 10.63
N GLY A 240 24.01 -11.10 11.82
CA GLY A 240 24.24 -9.99 12.75
C GLY A 240 23.00 -9.44 13.48
N SER A 241 23.14 -9.29 14.79
CA SER A 241 22.20 -8.60 15.67
C SER A 241 22.29 -7.07 15.56
N GLN A 242 21.17 -6.35 15.31
CA GLN A 242 20.93 -4.98 15.84
C GLN A 242 19.43 -4.54 15.72
N PRO A 243 19.04 -3.34 16.26
CA PRO A 243 18.13 -3.06 17.38
C PRO A 243 16.61 -2.95 17.02
N PRO A 244 15.67 -2.74 18.00
CA PRO A 244 14.23 -2.55 17.74
C PRO A 244 13.90 -1.18 17.09
N PRO A 245 12.67 -0.95 16.60
CA PRO A 245 12.36 -0.47 15.26
C PRO A 245 12.60 1.03 15.08
N SER A 246 13.34 1.38 14.04
CA SER A 246 13.31 2.69 13.39
C SER A 246 12.95 2.45 11.94
N GLU A 247 11.65 2.60 11.63
CA GLU A 247 11.06 2.62 10.27
C GLU A 247 11.29 1.34 9.42
N PRO A 248 10.30 0.86 8.67
CA PRO A 248 10.51 -0.24 7.74
C PRO A 248 11.62 0.12 6.73
N PRO A 249 12.66 -0.71 6.53
CA PRO A 249 13.39 -0.66 5.28
C PRO A 249 12.40 -1.04 4.15
N PRO A 250 12.38 -0.34 3.01
CA PRO A 250 11.45 -0.63 1.93
C PRO A 250 11.76 -2.02 1.33
N PRO A 251 10.77 -2.69 0.72
CA PRO A 251 10.98 -3.96 0.01
C PRO A 251 12.09 -3.79 -1.03
N ALA A 252 12.84 -4.86 -1.30
CA ALA A 252 14.04 -4.87 -2.13
C ALA A 252 13.94 -3.93 -3.35
N SER A 253 14.62 -2.78 -3.28
CA SER A 253 14.53 -1.76 -4.32
C SER A 253 15.25 -2.23 -5.58
N ASN A 254 14.51 -2.35 -6.67
CA ASN A 254 15.10 -2.48 -8.00
C ASN A 254 15.88 -1.20 -8.33
N VAL A 255 17.21 -1.30 -8.43
CA VAL A 255 18.06 -0.15 -8.75
C VAL A 255 18.19 -0.01 -10.26
N ILE A 256 17.64 1.08 -10.80
CA ILE A 256 17.70 1.45 -12.22
C ILE A 256 18.58 2.69 -12.33
N ALA A 257 19.75 2.55 -12.95
CA ALA A 257 20.68 3.66 -13.15
C ALA A 257 20.81 4.03 -14.64
N GLY A 258 20.62 5.32 -14.93
CA GLY A 258 20.87 5.96 -16.21
C GLY A 258 22.35 6.29 -16.42
N THR A 259 22.63 7.27 -17.28
CA THR A 259 23.99 7.71 -17.61
C THR A 259 24.12 9.24 -17.53
N ALA A 260 25.11 9.84 -18.21
CA ALA A 260 25.24 11.29 -18.29
C ALA A 260 24.47 11.90 -19.49
N SER A 261 23.54 11.14 -20.08
CA SER A 261 22.71 11.55 -21.21
C SER A 261 21.25 11.64 -20.80
N GLY A 262 20.45 12.47 -21.47
CA GLY A 262 19.01 12.50 -21.20
C GLY A 262 18.32 11.19 -21.61
N GLU A 263 17.66 10.54 -20.67
CA GLU A 263 17.10 9.21 -20.76
C GLU A 263 15.61 9.17 -20.35
N THR A 264 14.97 8.03 -20.57
CA THR A 264 13.64 7.75 -20.04
C THR A 264 13.69 6.42 -19.31
N LEU A 265 13.55 6.50 -17.99
CA LEU A 265 13.69 5.40 -17.06
C LEU A 265 12.33 5.15 -16.40
N SER A 266 11.96 3.88 -16.28
CA SER A 266 10.70 3.48 -15.65
C SER A 266 10.96 2.35 -14.68
N GLY A 267 10.43 2.48 -13.47
CA GLY A 267 10.35 1.44 -12.47
C GLY A 267 9.34 0.35 -12.82
N THR A 268 9.08 -0.48 -11.83
CA THR A 268 8.27 -1.69 -11.88
C THR A 268 6.89 -1.43 -11.26
N ALA A 269 6.37 -2.30 -10.41
CA ALA A 269 5.18 -2.00 -9.59
C ALA A 269 5.45 -2.15 -8.08
N GLY A 270 6.70 -2.50 -7.73
CA GLY A 270 7.20 -2.50 -6.37
C GLY A 270 8.08 -1.29 -6.12
N ALA A 271 8.72 -1.23 -4.96
CA ALA A 271 9.63 -0.13 -4.66
C ALA A 271 10.84 -0.17 -5.60
N ASP A 272 11.11 0.93 -6.29
CA ASP A 272 12.25 1.10 -7.18
C ASP A 272 13.17 2.21 -6.67
N THR A 273 14.46 2.13 -6.99
CA THR A 273 15.38 3.26 -6.90
C THR A 273 15.87 3.61 -8.30
N ILE A 274 15.41 4.74 -8.83
CA ILE A 274 15.72 5.20 -10.18
C ILE A 274 16.67 6.40 -10.10
N GLN A 275 17.82 6.31 -10.76
CA GLN A 275 18.86 7.35 -10.77
C GLN A 275 19.13 7.80 -12.21
N GLY A 276 18.74 9.03 -12.56
CA GLY A 276 19.02 9.64 -13.88
C GLY A 276 20.49 9.98 -14.08
N LEU A 277 21.15 10.44 -13.00
CA LEU A 277 22.54 10.91 -12.93
C LEU A 277 22.77 12.25 -13.66
N GLY A 278 22.80 12.28 -14.99
CA GLY A 278 22.99 13.53 -15.70
C GLY A 278 22.39 13.55 -17.09
N GLY A 279 22.05 14.74 -17.58
CA GLY A 279 21.23 14.89 -18.77
C GLY A 279 19.82 15.36 -18.38
N ASP A 280 18.98 15.66 -19.38
CA ASP A 280 17.58 16.01 -19.12
C ASP A 280 16.76 14.71 -19.15
N ASP A 281 16.48 14.14 -17.97
CA ASP A 281 15.89 12.82 -17.79
C ASP A 281 14.37 12.82 -17.59
N ARG A 282 13.74 11.67 -17.86
CA ARG A 282 12.34 11.37 -17.46
C ARG A 282 12.30 10.10 -16.64
N LEU A 283 11.94 10.22 -15.37
CA LEU A 283 11.88 9.12 -14.41
C LEU A 283 10.41 8.87 -14.05
N TYR A 284 10.00 7.61 -14.14
CA TYR A 284 8.65 7.16 -13.80
C TYR A 284 8.75 6.05 -12.75
N GLY A 285 8.26 6.29 -11.53
CA GLY A 285 8.25 5.31 -10.44
C GLY A 285 7.30 4.16 -10.73
N GLN A 286 6.06 4.52 -11.13
CA GLN A 286 4.92 3.66 -11.42
C GLN A 286 4.10 3.37 -10.15
N SER A 287 4.16 2.15 -9.64
CA SER A 287 3.49 1.78 -8.41
C SER A 287 4.54 1.29 -7.43
N GLY A 288 4.30 1.49 -6.14
CA GLY A 288 5.29 1.15 -5.11
C GLY A 288 5.78 2.42 -4.43
N ASN A 289 6.57 2.27 -3.37
CA ASN A 289 7.17 3.40 -2.68
C ASN A 289 8.56 3.63 -3.27
N ASP A 290 8.64 4.50 -4.26
CA ASP A 290 9.81 4.66 -5.11
C ASP A 290 10.74 5.75 -4.63
N ARG A 291 12.01 5.64 -5.03
CA ARG A 291 13.02 6.69 -4.89
C ARG A 291 13.50 7.12 -6.26
N LEU A 292 13.16 8.32 -6.68
CA LEU A 292 13.57 8.91 -7.96
C LEU A 292 14.61 10.01 -7.72
N GLU A 293 15.79 9.89 -8.32
CA GLU A 293 16.87 10.87 -8.28
C GLU A 293 17.20 11.34 -9.71
N GLY A 294 16.84 12.59 -10.06
CA GLY A 294 17.11 13.16 -11.39
C GLY A 294 18.61 13.35 -11.64
N GLY A 295 19.27 14.08 -10.74
CA GLY A 295 20.71 14.27 -10.75
C GLY A 295 21.10 15.63 -11.28
N SER A 296 21.53 15.74 -12.54
CA SER A 296 21.95 17.01 -13.12
C SER A 296 21.36 17.23 -14.51
N GLY A 297 20.63 18.32 -14.69
CA GLY A 297 19.93 18.60 -15.94
C GLY A 297 18.56 19.16 -15.65
N ARG A 298 17.63 19.07 -16.61
CA ARG A 298 16.24 19.44 -16.37
C ARG A 298 15.39 18.18 -16.42
N ASP A 299 15.10 17.69 -15.24
CA ASP A 299 14.53 16.38 -15.06
C ASP A 299 13.02 16.45 -14.87
N TYR A 300 12.36 15.36 -15.25
CA TYR A 300 10.95 15.12 -15.03
C TYR A 300 10.81 13.87 -14.19
N LEU A 301 10.31 14.00 -12.96
CA LEU A 301 10.13 12.90 -12.02
C LEU A 301 8.64 12.73 -11.74
N TYR A 302 8.14 11.51 -11.96
CA TYR A 302 6.73 11.14 -11.72
C TYR A 302 6.68 9.87 -10.86
N GLY A 303 6.36 10.01 -9.58
CA GLY A 303 6.29 8.89 -8.62
C GLY A 303 5.14 7.93 -8.94
N SER A 304 3.98 8.52 -9.27
CA SER A 304 2.74 7.85 -9.68
C SER A 304 1.90 7.33 -8.51
N THR A 305 2.10 6.13 -7.95
CA THR A 305 1.27 5.65 -6.84
C THR A 305 2.11 4.97 -5.77
N GLY A 306 1.94 5.36 -4.51
CA GLY A 306 2.72 4.90 -3.37
C GLY A 306 3.31 6.11 -2.65
N ASP A 307 3.98 5.87 -1.53
CA ASP A 307 4.66 6.94 -0.77
C ASP A 307 6.07 7.11 -1.34
N ASP A 308 6.24 8.04 -2.27
CA ASP A 308 7.46 8.19 -3.06
C ASP A 308 8.44 9.22 -2.48
N THR A 309 9.72 9.11 -2.84
CA THR A 309 10.76 10.11 -2.57
C THR A 309 11.34 10.59 -3.90
N LEU A 310 11.06 11.85 -4.26
CA LEU A 310 11.55 12.48 -5.49
C LEU A 310 12.60 13.54 -5.15
N ILE A 311 13.76 13.45 -5.82
CA ILE A 311 14.88 14.39 -5.67
C ILE A 311 15.29 14.86 -7.07
N GLY A 312 15.01 16.12 -7.39
CA GLY A 312 15.38 16.73 -8.68
C GLY A 312 16.89 16.80 -8.86
N GLY A 313 17.55 17.55 -7.98
CA GLY A 313 19.01 17.65 -7.96
C GLY A 313 19.48 19.01 -8.44
N ASN A 314 20.33 19.07 -9.46
CA ASN A 314 20.76 20.34 -10.04
C ASN A 314 20.01 20.60 -11.34
N GLY A 315 19.36 21.76 -11.43
CA GLY A 315 18.77 22.29 -12.64
C GLY A 315 17.29 22.58 -12.46
N ASN A 316 16.54 22.69 -13.54
CA ASN A 316 15.15 23.15 -13.44
C ASN A 316 14.22 21.96 -13.59
N ASP A 317 13.82 21.38 -12.48
CA ASP A 317 13.16 20.08 -12.45
C ASP A 317 11.65 20.20 -12.30
N ARG A 318 10.94 19.14 -12.70
CA ARG A 318 9.50 19.00 -12.44
C ARG A 318 9.24 17.72 -11.67
N LEU A 319 8.68 17.86 -10.48
CA LEU A 319 8.38 16.78 -9.57
C LEU A 319 6.87 16.62 -9.46
N TYR A 320 6.40 15.42 -9.73
CA TYR A 320 5.01 15.00 -9.58
C TYR A 320 5.03 13.81 -8.62
N GLY A 321 4.60 14.01 -7.38
CA GLY A 321 4.53 12.92 -6.41
C GLY A 321 3.60 11.83 -6.91
N GLY A 322 2.35 12.21 -7.14
CA GLY A 322 1.33 11.28 -7.62
C GLY A 322 0.32 11.06 -6.51
N ALA A 323 -0.09 9.82 -6.29
CA ALA A 323 -1.00 9.45 -5.21
C ALA A 323 -0.24 8.74 -4.09
N GLY A 324 -0.27 9.30 -2.89
CA GLY A 324 0.41 8.77 -1.71
C GLY A 324 0.97 9.91 -0.89
N ARG A 325 1.79 9.63 0.12
CA ARG A 325 2.46 10.67 0.91
C ARG A 325 3.88 10.83 0.43
N ASP A 326 4.06 11.74 -0.50
CA ASP A 326 5.34 11.87 -1.19
C ASP A 326 6.28 12.84 -0.47
N VAL A 327 7.58 12.61 -0.60
CA VAL A 327 8.64 13.50 -0.15
C VAL A 327 9.34 14.09 -1.37
N LEU A 328 9.14 15.39 -1.59
CA LEU A 328 9.61 16.10 -2.78
C LEU A 328 10.75 17.06 -2.40
N THR A 329 11.88 16.92 -3.08
CA THR A 329 13.08 17.77 -2.91
C THR A 329 13.48 18.30 -4.28
N GLY A 330 13.35 19.60 -4.50
CA GLY A 330 13.67 20.21 -5.80
C GLY A 330 15.18 20.20 -6.04
N GLY A 331 15.93 20.72 -5.06
CA GLY A 331 17.36 20.88 -5.12
C GLY A 331 17.76 22.30 -5.48
N ALA A 332 18.65 22.45 -6.45
CA ALA A 332 19.20 23.73 -6.85
C ALA A 332 18.58 24.20 -8.16
N ASN A 333 18.39 25.52 -8.27
CA ASN A 333 17.74 26.23 -9.39
C ASN A 333 16.21 26.24 -9.28
N GLN A 334 15.49 26.34 -10.40
CA GLN A 334 14.07 26.69 -10.41
C GLN A 334 13.23 25.45 -10.62
N ASP A 335 12.62 24.96 -9.54
CA ASP A 335 11.89 23.71 -9.56
C ASP A 335 10.38 23.91 -9.57
N SER A 336 9.68 22.88 -10.03
CA SER A 336 8.22 22.88 -10.11
C SER A 336 7.66 21.64 -9.41
N PHE A 337 6.95 21.86 -8.31
CA PHE A 337 6.23 20.84 -7.57
C PHE A 337 4.79 20.80 -8.06
N VAL A 338 4.38 19.71 -8.72
CA VAL A 338 3.12 19.63 -9.45
C VAL A 338 2.14 18.72 -8.74
N PHE A 339 0.94 19.24 -8.47
CA PHE A 339 -0.16 18.52 -7.85
C PHE A 339 -1.26 18.29 -8.88
N ASP A 340 -1.37 17.05 -9.37
CA ASP A 340 -2.27 16.63 -10.45
C ASP A 340 -3.17 15.43 -10.07
N THR A 341 -3.12 14.97 -8.83
CA THR A 341 -3.89 13.83 -8.33
C THR A 341 -4.98 14.21 -7.31
N SER A 342 -5.85 13.26 -6.98
CA SER A 342 -6.99 13.51 -6.09
C SER A 342 -6.55 13.83 -4.65
N LEU A 343 -7.13 14.85 -4.05
CA LEU A 343 -6.79 15.28 -2.69
C LEU A 343 -7.41 14.37 -1.61
N GLY A 344 -6.75 14.25 -0.46
CA GLY A 344 -7.29 13.59 0.72
C GLY A 344 -6.27 13.40 1.84
N ALA A 345 -6.72 12.96 3.02
CA ALA A 345 -5.84 12.79 4.19
C ALA A 345 -4.69 11.77 3.98
N TRP A 346 -4.78 10.94 2.95
CA TRP A 346 -3.78 9.94 2.54
C TRP A 346 -2.84 10.45 1.45
N ASN A 347 -3.11 11.63 0.87
CA ASN A 347 -2.36 12.23 -0.22
C ASN A 347 -1.91 13.64 0.21
N ILE A 348 -1.00 13.66 1.19
CA ILE A 348 -0.44 14.89 1.76
C ILE A 348 1.07 14.81 1.60
N ASP A 349 1.58 15.58 0.67
CA ASP A 349 3.00 15.54 0.33
C ASP A 349 3.82 16.45 1.23
N LYS A 350 5.11 16.20 1.28
CA LYS A 350 6.07 17.00 2.00
C LYS A 350 7.11 17.57 1.04
N ILE A 351 7.15 18.89 0.92
CA ILE A 351 8.21 19.58 0.19
C ILE A 351 9.32 19.93 1.18
N THR A 352 10.55 19.52 0.90
CA THR A 352 11.65 19.57 1.88
C THR A 352 12.47 20.85 1.83
N ASP A 353 12.58 21.48 0.66
CA ASP A 353 13.58 22.52 0.40
C ASP A 353 13.07 23.72 -0.42
N PHE A 354 11.74 23.92 -0.49
CA PHE A 354 11.10 24.99 -1.26
C PHE A 354 11.78 26.37 -1.10
N SER A 355 12.12 27.00 -2.22
CA SER A 355 12.66 28.35 -2.33
C SER A 355 11.62 29.32 -2.87
N THR A 356 11.21 30.33 -2.10
CA THR A 356 10.28 31.38 -2.56
C THR A 356 10.89 32.32 -3.62
N VAL A 357 12.16 32.12 -3.97
CA VAL A 357 12.86 32.93 -4.97
C VAL A 357 12.91 32.20 -6.31
N ASP A 358 13.06 30.87 -6.27
CA ASP A 358 13.34 30.07 -7.46
C ASP A 358 12.20 29.12 -7.83
N ASP A 359 11.47 28.57 -6.85
CA ASP A 359 10.55 27.47 -7.07
C ASP A 359 9.11 27.90 -7.32
N THR A 360 8.29 26.96 -7.81
CA THR A 360 6.87 27.17 -8.04
C THR A 360 6.06 25.93 -7.69
N ILE A 361 4.96 26.12 -6.96
CA ILE A 361 3.93 25.09 -6.76
C ILE A 361 2.91 25.20 -7.90
N ARG A 362 2.71 24.10 -8.62
CA ARG A 362 1.78 24.03 -9.76
C ARG A 362 0.56 23.18 -9.39
N LEU A 363 -0.62 23.72 -9.63
CA LEU A 363 -1.90 23.12 -9.24
C LEU A 363 -2.73 22.84 -10.48
N ASP A 364 -3.05 21.57 -10.75
CA ASP A 364 -3.84 21.18 -11.92
C ASP A 364 -5.33 21.56 -11.74
N ASN A 365 -5.87 22.34 -12.68
CA ASN A 365 -7.26 22.80 -12.59
C ASN A 365 -8.31 21.66 -12.63
N ALA A 366 -7.94 20.47 -13.09
CA ALA A 366 -8.80 19.28 -13.09
C ALA A 366 -9.01 18.75 -11.68
N ILE A 367 -8.08 19.02 -10.76
CA ILE A 367 -8.17 18.68 -9.34
C ILE A 367 -8.68 19.88 -8.54
N PHE A 368 -8.05 21.03 -8.73
CA PHE A 368 -8.35 22.27 -8.02
C PHE A 368 -9.47 23.06 -8.74
N LYS A 369 -10.62 22.40 -8.96
CA LYS A 369 -11.71 22.83 -9.87
C LYS A 369 -12.36 24.18 -9.57
N ALA A 370 -12.20 24.70 -8.35
CA ALA A 370 -12.74 26.01 -7.98
C ALA A 370 -11.91 27.16 -8.58
N PHE A 371 -10.72 26.88 -9.14
CA PHE A 371 -10.01 27.79 -10.02
C PHE A 371 -10.62 27.72 -11.43
N GLY A 372 -11.32 28.78 -11.83
CA GLY A 372 -11.98 28.87 -13.13
C GLY A 372 -11.07 29.34 -14.27
N TRP A 373 -9.74 29.31 -14.10
CA TRP A 373 -8.74 29.82 -15.06
C TRP A 373 -7.36 29.20 -14.82
N ASN A 374 -6.46 29.32 -15.80
CA ASN A 374 -5.05 28.91 -15.69
C ASN A 374 -4.16 30.15 -15.62
N GLY A 375 -3.01 30.05 -14.98
CA GLY A 375 -2.03 31.13 -14.81
C GLY A 375 -1.73 31.43 -13.35
N THR A 376 -1.06 32.57 -13.11
CA THR A 376 -0.65 33.00 -11.77
C THR A 376 -1.86 33.14 -10.85
N MET A 377 -1.72 32.65 -9.62
CA MET A 377 -2.78 32.75 -8.63
C MET A 377 -3.04 34.23 -8.26
N PRO A 378 -4.29 34.70 -8.30
CA PRO A 378 -4.60 36.05 -7.83
C PRO A 378 -4.44 36.11 -6.31
N SER A 379 -3.99 37.26 -5.81
CA SER A 379 -3.79 37.45 -4.36
C SER A 379 -5.05 37.27 -3.53
N SER A 380 -6.24 37.41 -4.12
CA SER A 380 -7.52 37.16 -3.44
C SER A 380 -7.85 35.69 -3.26
N ALA A 381 -7.12 34.77 -3.92
CA ALA A 381 -7.34 33.33 -3.79
C ALA A 381 -6.31 32.66 -2.87
N PHE A 382 -5.39 33.44 -2.29
CA PHE A 382 -4.34 32.95 -1.39
C PHE A 382 -4.44 33.66 -0.05
N TYR A 383 -4.47 32.88 1.03
CA TYR A 383 -4.47 33.39 2.39
C TYR A 383 -3.43 32.69 3.26
N THR A 384 -2.79 33.46 4.13
CA THR A 384 -1.90 32.91 5.16
C THR A 384 -2.61 32.89 6.51
N GLY A 385 -2.88 31.70 7.04
CA GLY A 385 -3.57 31.49 8.30
C GLY A 385 -3.96 30.02 8.53
N ALA A 386 -4.70 29.76 9.60
CA ALA A 386 -5.13 28.39 9.95
C ALA A 386 -6.41 27.93 9.22
N ALA A 387 -7.15 28.85 8.60
CA ALA A 387 -8.40 28.61 7.88
C ALA A 387 -8.64 29.75 6.87
N ALA A 388 -9.60 29.57 5.95
CA ALA A 388 -9.98 30.62 5.01
C ALA A 388 -10.48 31.87 5.75
N HIS A 389 -10.08 33.04 5.26
CA HIS A 389 -10.49 34.35 5.77
C HIS A 389 -11.81 34.80 5.15
N ASP A 390 -11.99 34.58 3.85
CA ASP A 390 -13.23 34.88 3.14
C ASP A 390 -13.47 33.95 1.94
N SER A 391 -14.69 34.01 1.41
CA SER A 391 -15.19 33.14 0.31
C SER A 391 -14.36 33.11 -0.97
N THR A 392 -13.37 33.99 -1.13
CA THR A 392 -12.49 34.03 -2.30
C THR A 392 -11.21 33.21 -2.13
N ASP A 393 -10.83 32.88 -0.90
CA ASP A 393 -9.66 32.06 -0.60
C ASP A 393 -9.82 30.65 -1.17
N ARG A 394 -8.75 30.15 -1.78
CA ARG A 394 -8.71 28.81 -2.36
C ARG A 394 -7.51 28.04 -1.85
N ILE A 395 -6.34 28.67 -1.73
CA ILE A 395 -5.18 28.11 -1.05
C ILE A 395 -4.98 28.82 0.27
N ILE A 396 -4.90 28.03 1.34
CA ILE A 396 -4.61 28.47 2.69
C ILE A 396 -3.26 27.90 3.07
N TYR A 397 -2.34 28.78 3.46
CA TYR A 397 -1.05 28.39 3.99
C TYR A 397 -0.95 28.71 5.48
N ASN A 398 -0.76 27.68 6.30
CA ASN A 398 -0.54 27.85 7.73
C ASN A 398 0.97 28.01 8.00
N SER A 399 1.44 29.25 8.19
CA SER A 399 2.85 29.54 8.45
C SER A 399 3.39 28.95 9.75
N ASP A 400 2.53 28.58 10.70
CA ASP A 400 2.96 27.99 11.97
C ASP A 400 3.30 26.51 11.82
N THR A 401 2.64 25.81 10.88
CA THR A 401 2.82 24.36 10.64
C THR A 401 3.50 24.03 9.32
N GLY A 402 3.50 24.94 8.34
CA GLY A 402 3.91 24.66 6.97
C GLY A 402 2.80 24.07 6.09
N ALA A 403 1.59 23.85 6.62
CA ALA A 403 0.53 23.16 5.91
C ALA A 403 -0.06 24.02 4.78
N LEU A 404 -0.29 23.38 3.62
CA LEU A 404 -1.00 23.92 2.47
C LEU A 404 -2.32 23.18 2.27
N SER A 405 -3.40 23.94 2.26
CA SER A 405 -4.76 23.42 2.13
C SER A 405 -5.50 24.07 1.00
N TYR A 406 -6.30 23.27 0.30
CA TYR A 406 -7.25 23.74 -0.70
C TYR A 406 -8.65 23.81 -0.12
N ASP A 407 -9.28 24.97 -0.21
CA ASP A 407 -10.66 25.20 0.17
C ASP A 407 -11.51 25.49 -1.07
N PRO A 408 -12.34 24.53 -1.53
CA PRO A 408 -13.14 24.70 -2.74
C PRO A 408 -14.32 25.66 -2.56
N ASP A 409 -14.84 25.85 -1.34
CA ASP A 409 -15.97 26.76 -1.08
C ASP A 409 -15.51 28.13 -0.54
N GLY A 410 -14.26 28.20 -0.07
CA GLY A 410 -13.59 29.39 0.43
C GLY A 410 -14.11 29.86 1.78
N THR A 411 -14.87 29.07 2.53
CA THR A 411 -15.51 29.52 3.76
C THR A 411 -15.18 28.65 4.97
N GLY A 412 -14.41 29.23 5.90
CA GLY A 412 -14.08 28.59 7.17
C GLY A 412 -13.02 27.48 7.02
N SER A 413 -13.13 26.43 7.83
CA SER A 413 -12.17 25.30 7.84
C SER A 413 -12.80 23.94 7.53
N ALA A 414 -14.13 23.86 7.42
CA ALA A 414 -14.84 22.58 7.34
C ALA A 414 -14.67 21.89 5.97
N ALA A 415 -14.41 22.66 4.91
CA ALA A 415 -14.23 22.15 3.55
C ALA A 415 -12.76 22.09 3.09
N ALA A 416 -11.83 22.64 3.88
CA ALA A 416 -10.42 22.69 3.52
C ALA A 416 -9.78 21.30 3.58
N VAL A 417 -9.12 20.90 2.50
CA VAL A 417 -8.37 19.65 2.39
C VAL A 417 -6.88 19.98 2.30
N GLN A 418 -6.10 19.53 3.27
CA GLN A 418 -4.64 19.63 3.20
C GLN A 418 -4.13 18.74 2.07
N PHE A 419 -3.20 19.25 1.27
CA PHE A 419 -2.59 18.52 0.16
C PHE A 419 -1.06 18.51 0.23
N ALA A 420 -0.45 19.45 0.96
CA ALA A 420 0.99 19.46 1.14
C ALA A 420 1.41 20.09 2.48
N GLU A 421 2.67 19.91 2.82
CA GLU A 421 3.37 20.56 3.92
C GLU A 421 4.78 21.00 3.48
N LEU A 422 5.13 22.25 3.77
CA LEU A 422 6.50 22.73 3.62
C LEU A 422 7.30 22.46 4.89
N SER A 423 8.45 21.81 4.74
CA SER A 423 9.34 21.50 5.87
C SER A 423 9.93 22.76 6.51
N THR A 424 10.10 23.82 5.72
CA THR A 424 10.54 25.13 6.19
C THR A 424 9.36 26.08 6.25
N LYS A 425 9.22 26.80 7.37
CA LYS A 425 8.18 27.81 7.57
C LYS A 425 8.58 29.09 6.85
N LEU A 426 8.10 29.24 5.62
CA LEU A 426 8.42 30.33 4.72
C LEU A 426 7.32 31.39 4.70
N ALA A 427 7.63 32.57 4.15
CA ALA A 427 6.66 33.61 3.87
C ALA A 427 6.20 33.49 2.41
N LEU A 428 5.16 32.69 2.17
CA LEU A 428 4.61 32.49 0.83
C LEU A 428 3.71 33.65 0.41
N THR A 429 3.57 33.80 -0.90
CA THR A 429 2.67 34.72 -1.59
C THR A 429 1.92 33.97 -2.70
N SER A 430 0.93 34.62 -3.31
CA SER A 430 0.24 34.03 -4.47
C SER A 430 1.15 33.87 -5.71
N TYR A 431 2.33 34.50 -5.74
CA TYR A 431 3.29 34.35 -6.85
C TYR A 431 4.05 33.03 -6.83
N ASP A 432 4.09 32.36 -5.68
CA ASP A 432 4.70 31.04 -5.52
C ASP A 432 3.83 29.92 -6.14
N PHE A 433 2.63 30.26 -6.62
CA PHE A 433 1.65 29.31 -7.16
C PHE A 433 1.25 29.61 -8.61
N LEU A 434 1.12 28.54 -9.38
CA LEU A 434 0.66 28.55 -10.77
C LEU A 434 -0.48 27.54 -10.96
N ILE A 435 -1.62 27.99 -11.48
CA ILE A 435 -2.71 27.08 -11.88
C ILE A 435 -2.45 26.63 -13.31
N ILE A 436 -2.42 25.32 -13.56
CA ILE A 436 -2.08 24.74 -14.87
C ILE A 436 -3.26 24.06 -15.56
#